data_AF-A0A2I4D0M1-F1
#
_entry.id   AF-A0A2I4D0M1-F1
#
_cell.length_a   1.000
_cell.length_b   1.000
_cell.length_c   1.000
_cell.angle_alpha   90.00
_cell.angle_beta   90.00
_cell.angle_gamma   90.00
#
_symmetry.space_group_name_H-M   'P 1'
#
loop_
_entity.id
_entity.type
_entity.pdbx_description
1 polymer ?
#
loop_
_entity_poly.entity_id
_entity_poly.type
_entity_poly.pdbx_seq_one_letter_code
_entity_poly.pdbx_strand_id
1 'polypeptide(L)'
;MEEQVLEDHRVVFQESIRWLEDEKVLLEMTEEVDYDVESYATQLEQILDQKIDILTELRDKVKSFRCALQEEEQASKQITPKRPRAL
;
A
#
# COMPACT_ATOMS: atom_id res chain seq x y z
N MET A 1 10.00 9.05 -9.00
CA MET A 1 9.73 7.70 -8.46
C MET A 1 9.28 7.78 -7.01
N GLU A 2 9.99 8.53 -6.16
CA GLU A 2 9.57 8.83 -4.78
C GLU A 2 8.21 9.55 -4.70
N GLU A 3 8.04 10.65 -5.44
CA GLU A 3 6.79 11.42 -5.46
C GLU A 3 5.56 10.56 -5.81
N GLN A 4 5.73 9.62 -6.75
CA GLN A 4 4.66 8.71 -7.15
C GLN A 4 4.27 7.76 -6.01
N VAL A 5 5.23 7.15 -5.32
CA VAL A 5 4.96 6.28 -4.16
C VAL A 5 4.33 7.06 -3.02
N LEU A 6 4.72 8.31 -2.81
CA LEU A 6 4.11 9.18 -1.82
C LEU A 6 2.66 9.52 -2.16
N GLU A 7 2.37 9.82 -3.42
CA GLU A 7 1.01 10.08 -3.88
C GLU A 7 0.13 8.83 -3.76
N ASP A 8 0.62 7.68 -4.24
CA ASP A 8 -0.08 6.40 -4.09
C ASP A 8 -0.34 6.08 -2.62
N HIS A 9 0.62 6.33 -1.72
CA HIS A 9 0.43 6.15 -0.29
C HIS A 9 -0.65 7.09 0.29
N ARG A 10 -0.73 8.34 -0.17
CA ARG A 10 -1.81 9.27 0.23
C ARG A 10 -3.18 8.77 -0.21
N VAL A 11 -3.29 8.26 -1.44
CA VAL A 11 -4.53 7.69 -1.96
C VAL A 11 -4.97 6.49 -1.13
N VAL A 12 -4.06 5.54 -0.87
CA VAL A 12 -4.37 4.36 -0.03
C VAL A 12 -4.74 4.75 1.39
N PHE A 13 -4.12 5.80 1.95
CA PHE A 13 -4.49 6.31 3.26
C PHE A 13 -5.92 6.87 3.29
N GLN A 14 -6.34 7.59 2.25
CA GLN A 14 -7.72 8.08 2.13
C GLN A 14 -8.72 6.92 1.98
N GLU A 15 -8.42 5.93 1.14
CA GLU A 15 -9.25 4.71 1.03
C GLU A 15 -9.32 3.95 2.36
N SER A 16 -8.24 3.94 3.13
CA SER A 16 -8.22 3.33 4.46
C SER A 16 -9.18 3.99 5.43
N ILE A 17 -9.37 5.31 5.35
CA ILE A 17 -10.37 6.01 6.16
C ILE A 17 -11.77 5.61 5.70
N ARG A 18 -12.03 5.58 4.38
CA ARG A 18 -13.33 5.17 3.83
C ARG A 18 -13.71 3.76 4.28
N TRP A 19 -12.78 2.79 4.19
CA TRP A 19 -13.06 1.44 4.66
C TRP A 19 -13.33 1.36 6.15
N LEU A 20 -12.68 2.18 6.98
CA LEU A 20 -12.95 2.22 8.42
C LEU A 20 -14.38 2.71 8.71
N GLU A 21 -14.88 3.66 7.91
CA GLU A 21 -16.27 4.11 7.99
C GLU A 21 -17.24 3.00 7.56
N ASP A 22 -16.97 2.32 6.45
CA ASP A 22 -17.76 1.20 5.96
C ASP A 22 -17.79 0.04 6.99
N GLU A 23 -16.65 -0.31 7.57
CA GLU A 23 -16.54 -1.33 8.63
C GLU A 23 -17.28 -0.92 9.91
N LYS A 24 -17.27 0.37 10.27
CA LYS A 24 -18.02 0.87 11.42
C LYS A 24 -19.52 0.68 11.23
N VAL A 25 -20.05 1.03 10.05
CA VAL A 25 -21.46 0.82 9.71
C VAL A 25 -21.79 -0.67 9.72
N LEU A 26 -20.90 -1.50 9.16
CA LEU A 26 -21.10 -2.95 9.13
C LEU A 26 -21.15 -3.56 10.53
N LEU A 27 -20.35 -3.06 11.47
CA LEU A 27 -20.39 -3.46 12.87
C LEU A 27 -21.65 -2.97 13.58
N GLU A 28 -22.09 -1.74 13.34
CA GLU A 28 -23.34 -1.20 13.88
C GLU A 28 -24.54 -2.06 13.47
N MET A 29 -24.58 -2.59 12.24
CA MET A 29 -25.63 -3.51 11.80
C MET A 29 -25.69 -4.80 12.64
N THR A 30 -24.59 -5.25 13.24
CA THR A 30 -24.57 -6.46 14.09
C THR A 30 -25.18 -6.24 15.47
N GLU A 31 -25.49 -5.00 15.85
CA GLU A 31 -26.19 -4.67 17.09
C GLU A 31 -27.69 -4.98 17.02
N GLU A 32 -28.24 -5.11 15.80
CA GLU A 32 -29.63 -5.53 15.58
C GLU A 32 -29.80 -7.03 15.89
N VAL A 33 -30.84 -7.40 16.64
CA VAL A 33 -31.03 -8.77 17.15
C VAL A 33 -31.23 -9.79 16.01
N ASP A 34 -31.76 -9.35 14.88
CA ASP A 34 -32.08 -10.13 13.70
C ASP A 34 -31.23 -9.72 12.48
N TYR A 35 -30.02 -9.22 12.70
CA TYR A 35 -29.13 -8.85 11.61
C TYR A 35 -28.85 -10.04 10.67
N ASP A 36 -28.79 -9.73 9.37
CA ASP A 36 -28.54 -10.73 8.34
C ASP A 36 -27.05 -11.07 8.30
N VAL A 37 -26.73 -12.26 8.82
CA VAL A 37 -25.36 -12.80 8.88
C VAL A 37 -24.76 -13.02 7.49
N GLU A 38 -25.56 -13.42 6.50
CA GLU A 38 -25.07 -13.64 5.13
C GLU A 38 -24.75 -12.31 4.46
N SER A 39 -25.60 -11.31 4.65
CA SER A 39 -25.36 -9.94 4.21
C SER A 39 -24.12 -9.34 4.87
N TYR A 40 -23.95 -9.52 6.18
CA TYR A 40 -22.76 -9.10 6.91
C TYR A 40 -21.48 -9.73 6.34
N ALA A 41 -21.48 -11.06 6.19
CA ALA A 41 -20.31 -11.79 5.71
C ALA A 41 -19.94 -11.39 4.28
N THR A 42 -20.95 -11.23 3.41
CA THR A 42 -20.75 -10.80 2.01
C THR A 42 -20.17 -9.40 1.94
N GLN A 43 -20.69 -8.45 2.73
CA GLN A 43 -20.17 -7.08 2.76
C GLN A 43 -18.76 -7.02 3.34
N LEU A 44 -18.47 -7.79 4.39
CA LEU A 44 -17.12 -7.89 4.95
C LEU A 44 -16.13 -8.44 3.93
N GLU A 45 -16.49 -9.52 3.23
CA GLU A 45 -15.66 -10.13 2.19
C GLU A 45 -15.30 -9.10 1.10
N GLN A 46 -16.28 -8.33 0.62
CA GLN A 46 -16.05 -7.28 -0.39
C GLN A 46 -15.08 -6.19 0.09
N ILE A 47 -15.20 -5.75 1.35
CA ILE A 47 -14.27 -4.77 1.93
C ILE A 47 -12.86 -5.35 2.00
N LEU A 48 -12.75 -6.61 2.43
CA LEU A 48 -11.45 -7.29 2.55
C LEU A 48 -10.77 -7.49 1.20
N ASP A 49 -11.52 -7.89 0.17
CA ASP A 49 -11.00 -8.05 -1.19
C ASP A 49 -10.45 -6.72 -1.72
N GLN A 50 -11.21 -5.63 -1.58
CA GLN A 50 -10.76 -4.29 -1.97
C GLN A 50 -9.48 -3.86 -1.23
N LYS A 51 -9.42 -4.10 0.09
CA LYS A 51 -8.24 -3.82 0.92
C LYS A 51 -7.03 -4.60 0.42
N ILE A 52 -7.19 -5.89 0.17
CA ILE A 52 -6.11 -6.77 -0.26
C ILE A 52 -5.54 -6.30 -1.59
N ASP A 53 -6.39 -6.00 -2.57
CA ASP A 53 -5.98 -5.57 -3.91
C ASP A 53 -5.17 -4.27 -3.85
N ILE A 54 -5.73 -3.24 -3.23
CA ILE A 54 -5.11 -1.90 -3.18
C ILE A 54 -3.83 -1.90 -2.33
N LEU A 55 -3.82 -2.58 -1.17
CA LEU A 55 -2.62 -2.68 -0.34
C LEU A 55 -1.52 -3.52 -1.00
N THR A 56 -1.89 -4.54 -1.78
CA THR A 56 -0.95 -5.33 -2.57
C THR A 56 -0.29 -4.46 -3.64
N GLU A 57 -1.06 -3.65 -4.37
CA GLU A 57 -0.52 -2.75 -5.38
C GLU A 57 0.48 -1.75 -4.77
N LEU A 58 0.11 -1.08 -3.68
CA LEU A 58 1.01 -0.14 -3.01
C LEU A 58 2.29 -0.83 -2.52
N ARG A 59 2.16 -2.01 -1.90
CA ARG A 59 3.32 -2.80 -1.44
C ARG A 59 4.28 -3.08 -2.59
N ASP A 60 3.77 -3.45 -3.76
CA ASP A 60 4.60 -3.81 -4.89
C ASP A 60 5.26 -2.57 -5.51
N LYS A 61 4.56 -1.42 -5.57
CA LYS A 61 5.17 -0.12 -5.91
C LYS A 61 6.30 0.27 -4.96
N VAL A 62 6.11 0.09 -3.64
CA VAL A 62 7.14 0.35 -2.63
C VAL A 62 8.35 -0.56 -2.80
N LYS A 63 8.15 -1.85 -3.10
CA LYS A 63 9.26 -2.78 -3.40
C LYS A 63 10.05 -2.33 -4.62
N SER A 64 9.37 -1.99 -5.72
CA SER A 64 10.00 -1.51 -6.94
C SER A 64 10.81 -0.23 -6.69
N PHE A 65 10.26 0.71 -5.92
CA PHE A 65 10.99 1.92 -5.54
C PHE A 65 12.25 1.62 -4.73
N ARG A 66 12.17 0.69 -3.76
CA ARG A 66 13.36 0.25 -2.99
C ARG A 66 14.43 -0.38 -3.87
N CYS A 67 14.03 -1.21 -4.84
CA CYS A 67 14.98 -1.80 -5.79
C CYS A 67 15.67 -0.72 -6.63
N ALA A 68 14.93 0.26 -7.16
CA ALA A 68 15.50 1.36 -7.93
C ALA A 68 16.49 2.21 -7.13
N LEU A 69 16.20 2.49 -5.85
CA LEU A 69 17.15 3.17 -4.96
C LEU A 69 18.46 2.39 -4.79
N GLN A 70 18.39 1.07 -4.67
CA GLN A 70 19.58 0.22 -4.57
C GLN A 70 20.40 0.22 -5.87
N GLU A 71 19.74 0.21 -7.02
CA GLU A 71 20.39 0.30 -8.33
C GLU A 71 21.08 1.65 -8.54
N GLU A 72 20.42 2.75 -8.17
CA GLU A 72 20.99 4.11 -8.23
C GLU A 72 22.22 4.25 -7.32
N GLU A 73 22.18 3.67 -6.11
CA GLU A 73 23.31 3.65 -5.19
C GLU A 73 24.50 2.83 -5.75
N GLN A 74 24.22 1.66 -6.34
CA GLN A 74 25.25 0.82 -6.95
C GLN A 74 25.87 1.48 -8.19
N ALA A 75 25.07 2.13 -9.03
CA ALA A 75 25.57 2.90 -10.17
C ALA A 75 26.48 4.03 -9.70
N SER A 76 26.04 4.81 -8.70
CA SER A 76 26.82 5.92 -8.13
C SER A 76 28.20 5.47 -7.61
N LYS A 77 28.29 4.28 -7.01
CA LYS A 77 29.57 3.69 -6.56
C LYS A 77 30.50 3.32 -7.72
N GLN A 78 29.96 2.82 -8.83
CA GLN A 78 30.74 2.40 -10.00
C GLN A 78 31.26 3.59 -10.84
N ILE A 79 30.58 4.73 -10.81
CA ILE A 79 30.94 5.91 -11.61
C ILE A 79 32.05 6.76 -10.94
N THR A 80 32.48 6.45 -9.71
CA THR A 80 33.66 7.08 -9.11
C THR A 80 34.96 6.40 -9.58
N PRO A 81 35.73 6.96 -10.53
CA PRO A 81 37.05 6.41 -10.84
C PRO A 81 37.95 6.65 -9.62
N LYS A 82 38.45 5.56 -9.01
CA LYS A 82 39.64 5.65 -8.17
C LYS A 82 40.74 6.25 -9.03
N ARG A 83 41.04 7.56 -8.87
CA ARG A 83 42.23 8.17 -9.49
C ARG A 83 43.43 7.28 -9.13
N PRO A 84 44.13 6.68 -10.10
CA PRO A 84 45.46 6.16 -9.81
C PRO A 84 46.30 7.39 -9.49
N ARG A 85 46.70 7.55 -8.23
CA ARG A 85 47.83 8.43 -7.94
C ARG A 85 49.02 7.81 -8.68
N ALA A 86 49.48 8.52 -9.71
CA ALA A 86 50.70 8.20 -10.43
C ALA A 86 51.87 8.06 -9.44
N LEU A 87 52.71 7.05 -9.70
CA LEU A 87 54.00 6.80 -9.05
C LEU A 87 54.96 7.98 -9.26
#